data_AF-A0AAN6TRA6-F1
#
_entry.id   AF-A0AAN6TRA6-F1
#
_cell.length_a   1.000
_cell.length_b   1.000
_cell.length_c   1.000
_cell.angle_alpha   90.00
_cell.angle_beta   90.00
_cell.angle_gamma   90.00
#
_symmetry.space_group_name_H-M   'P 1'
#
loop_
_entity.id
_entity.type
_entity.pdbx_description
1 polymer ?
#
loop_
_entity_poly.entity_id
_entity_poly.type
_entity_poly.pdbx_seq_one_letter_code
_entity_poly.pdbx_strand_id
1 'polypeptide(L)'
;MPPTLILVRHAQALHNVDKDYTLHDPELSELGRKQCAELKEQLIPRIPKNLDVGLIIVSPMKRTLETALLAFGELIDRGIPIVAHAGWQETSAKPCDVGSPLASLPPLFPQVDFSHVDPVFPDKTSPAGAFYRYSRQAVVHRGQTVLRELRDRPEKAVIVVSHSGFLKHAVTGHFYMNADYRIFDFVDGHGDGALNGNDAVLRQWEETKKGGMGWSWEETVPLGDGLPDDDDFAVDAITVDAGDGDGSVNDVQVHT
;
A
#
# COMPACT_ATOMS: atom_id res chain seq x y z
N MET A 1 10.07 -22.15 -6.20
CA MET A 1 10.17 -21.53 -4.87
C MET A 1 9.55 -20.16 -5.00
N PRO A 2 8.81 -19.68 -3.98
CA PRO A 2 8.30 -18.31 -3.98
C PRO A 2 9.43 -17.28 -4.12
N PRO A 3 9.16 -16.08 -4.68
CA PRO A 3 10.15 -15.02 -4.80
C PRO A 3 10.62 -14.50 -3.43
N THR A 4 11.87 -14.07 -3.35
CA THR A 4 12.32 -13.16 -2.29
C THR A 4 11.66 -11.79 -2.50
N LEU A 5 11.12 -11.21 -1.44
CA LEU A 5 10.45 -9.91 -1.47
C LEU A 5 11.38 -8.81 -0.95
N ILE A 6 11.55 -7.75 -1.73
CA ILE A 6 12.24 -6.52 -1.32
C ILE A 6 11.18 -5.44 -1.13
N LEU A 7 10.75 -5.24 0.12
CA LEU A 7 9.66 -4.34 0.46
C LEU A 7 10.22 -2.97 0.83
N VAL A 8 9.79 -1.94 0.11
CA VAL A 8 10.33 -0.58 0.17
C VAL A 8 9.21 0.39 0.53
N ARG A 9 9.43 1.26 1.53
CA ARG A 9 8.55 2.40 1.75
C ARG A 9 8.95 3.55 0.83
N HIS A 10 7.97 4.28 0.29
CA HIS A 10 8.23 5.52 -0.44
C HIS A 10 9.13 6.51 0.33
N ALA A 11 9.89 7.31 -0.42
CA ALA A 11 10.70 8.40 0.15
C ALA A 11 9.83 9.53 0.73
N GLN A 12 10.43 10.53 1.36
CA GLN A 12 9.69 11.63 1.97
C GLN A 12 8.83 12.36 0.93
N ALA A 13 7.52 12.41 1.17
CA ALA A 13 6.57 13.20 0.39
C ALA A 13 6.24 14.52 1.08
N LEU A 14 5.62 15.46 0.36
CA LEU A 14 5.30 16.80 0.89
C LEU A 14 4.48 16.74 2.19
N HIS A 15 3.50 15.83 2.29
CA HIS A 15 2.74 15.63 3.53
C HIS A 15 3.59 15.18 4.73
N ASN A 16 4.75 14.54 4.51
CA ASN A 16 5.63 14.11 5.59
C ASN A 16 6.43 15.28 6.18
N VAL A 17 6.63 16.38 5.43
CA VAL A 17 7.43 17.53 5.86
C VAL A 17 6.72 18.24 7.02
N ASP A 18 5.50 18.70 6.77
CA ASP A 18 4.72 19.50 7.74
C ASP A 18 3.62 18.68 8.44
N LYS A 19 3.57 17.37 8.20
CA LYS A 19 2.48 16.48 8.64
C LYS A 19 1.10 16.95 8.16
N ASP A 20 1.07 17.54 6.97
CA ASP A 20 -0.17 18.00 6.33
C ASP A 20 -0.86 16.85 5.58
N TYR A 21 -1.78 16.19 6.29
CA TYR A 21 -2.54 15.07 5.74
C TYR A 21 -3.69 15.50 4.80
N THR A 22 -3.87 16.82 4.57
CA THR A 22 -4.88 17.35 3.65
C THR A 22 -4.39 17.45 2.21
N LEU A 23 -3.07 17.40 1.99
CA LEU A 23 -2.48 17.35 0.66
C LEU A 23 -2.89 16.06 -0.06
N HIS A 24 -3.67 16.19 -1.13
CA HIS A 24 -4.12 15.04 -1.90
C HIS A 24 -2.99 14.43 -2.76
N ASP A 25 -2.82 13.11 -2.68
CA ASP A 25 -1.82 12.31 -3.41
C ASP A 25 -0.47 13.03 -3.62
N PRO A 26 0.23 13.42 -2.54
CA PRO A 26 1.35 14.35 -2.61
C PRO A 26 2.56 13.71 -3.29
N GLU A 27 3.28 14.54 -4.05
CA GLU A 27 4.57 14.23 -4.66
C GLU A 27 5.70 14.19 -3.62
N LEU A 28 6.87 13.69 -4.03
CA LEU A 28 8.09 13.68 -3.24
C LEU A 28 8.61 15.10 -2.97
N SER A 29 9.12 15.30 -1.76
CA SER A 29 9.88 16.50 -1.43
C SER A 29 11.27 16.47 -2.06
N GLU A 30 12.00 17.58 -2.03
CA GLU A 30 13.41 17.60 -2.44
C GLU A 30 14.27 16.61 -1.64
N LEU A 31 14.00 16.47 -0.34
CA LEU A 31 14.67 15.48 0.50
C LEU A 31 14.27 14.06 0.08
N GLY A 32 13.00 13.82 -0.25
CA GLY A 32 12.55 12.53 -0.78
C GLY A 32 13.29 12.12 -2.06
N ARG A 33 13.53 13.07 -2.97
CA ARG A 33 14.32 12.81 -4.19
C ARG A 33 15.77 12.43 -3.87
N LYS A 34 16.39 13.08 -2.88
CA LYS A 34 17.74 12.71 -2.38
C LYS A 34 17.75 11.31 -1.74
N GLN A 35 16.73 10.99 -0.94
CA GLN A 35 16.57 9.66 -0.35
C GLN A 35 16.43 8.56 -1.42
N CYS A 36 15.77 8.84 -2.56
CA CYS A 36 15.70 7.88 -3.66
C CYS A 36 17.08 7.59 -4.27
N ALA A 37 17.93 8.61 -4.41
CA ALA A 37 19.30 8.44 -4.89
C ALA A 37 20.12 7.58 -3.91
N GLU A 38 20.01 7.85 -2.60
CA GLU A 38 20.70 7.06 -1.58
C GLU A 38 20.19 5.61 -1.54
N LEU A 39 18.87 5.41 -1.65
CA LEU A 39 18.27 4.08 -1.76
C LEU A 39 18.83 3.32 -2.96
N LYS A 40 18.92 3.95 -4.14
CA LYS A 40 19.54 3.35 -5.32
C LYS A 40 20.98 2.90 -5.04
N GLU A 41 21.79 3.79 -4.49
CA GLU A 41 23.22 3.55 -4.21
C GLU A 41 23.45 2.44 -3.18
N GLN A 42 22.54 2.30 -2.20
CA GLN A 42 22.67 1.31 -1.13
C GLN A 42 22.03 -0.04 -1.48
N LEU A 43 20.82 -0.06 -2.03
CA LEU A 43 20.06 -1.28 -2.26
C LEU A 43 20.57 -2.04 -3.50
N ILE A 44 20.71 -1.38 -4.66
CA ILE A 44 21.04 -2.07 -5.92
C ILE A 44 22.31 -2.92 -5.81
N PRO A 45 23.44 -2.43 -5.23
CA PRO A 45 24.65 -3.24 -5.10
C PRO A 45 24.55 -4.35 -4.05
N ARG A 46 23.63 -4.22 -3.09
CA ARG A 46 23.42 -5.20 -2.01
C ARG A 46 22.52 -6.37 -2.41
N ILE A 47 21.69 -6.20 -3.44
CA ILE A 47 20.88 -7.31 -3.95
C ILE A 47 21.84 -8.39 -4.49
N PRO A 48 21.81 -9.63 -3.95
CA PRO A 48 22.65 -10.69 -4.46
C PRO A 48 22.40 -10.91 -5.95
N LYS A 49 23.48 -10.98 -6.74
CA LYS A 49 23.39 -11.09 -8.22
C LYS A 49 22.57 -12.30 -8.69
N ASN A 50 22.50 -13.35 -7.87
CA ASN A 50 21.73 -14.57 -8.16
C ASN A 50 20.22 -14.44 -7.90
N LEU A 51 19.77 -13.43 -7.13
CA LEU A 51 18.35 -13.15 -6.93
C LEU A 51 17.68 -12.66 -8.21
N ASP A 52 18.41 -12.03 -9.13
CA ASP A 52 17.94 -11.65 -10.47
C ASP A 52 16.50 -11.08 -10.46
N VAL A 53 16.37 -9.84 -9.95
CA VAL A 53 15.06 -9.16 -9.79
C VAL A 53 14.30 -9.18 -11.11
N GLY A 54 13.11 -9.80 -11.10
CA GLY A 54 12.31 -10.01 -12.31
C GLY A 54 11.11 -9.08 -12.44
N LEU A 55 10.75 -8.34 -11.38
CA LEU A 55 9.57 -7.49 -11.35
C LEU A 55 9.68 -6.39 -10.30
N ILE A 56 9.13 -5.23 -10.62
CA ILE A 56 8.84 -4.15 -9.68
C ILE A 56 7.31 -3.97 -9.61
N ILE A 57 6.74 -4.10 -8.41
CA ILE A 57 5.35 -3.75 -8.13
C ILE A 57 5.32 -2.42 -7.40
N VAL A 58 4.41 -1.53 -7.79
CA VAL A 58 4.29 -0.20 -7.19
C VAL A 58 2.85 0.12 -6.84
N SER A 59 2.63 0.70 -5.67
CA SER A 59 1.32 1.31 -5.37
C SER A 59 1.03 2.42 -6.40
N PRO A 60 -0.21 2.54 -6.93
CA PRO A 60 -0.60 3.58 -7.89
C PRO A 60 -0.75 4.99 -7.27
N MET A 61 0.14 5.39 -6.36
CA MET A 61 0.16 6.71 -5.73
C MET A 61 1.42 7.46 -6.15
N LYS A 62 1.35 8.78 -6.33
CA LYS A 62 2.44 9.56 -6.95
C LYS A 62 3.78 9.36 -6.25
N ARG A 63 3.82 9.47 -4.91
CA ARG A 63 5.04 9.27 -4.13
C ARG A 63 5.69 7.89 -4.29
N THR A 64 4.91 6.82 -4.44
CA THR A 64 5.44 5.47 -4.66
C THR A 64 5.92 5.30 -6.09
N LEU A 65 5.20 5.85 -7.07
CA LEU A 65 5.59 5.89 -8.48
C LEU A 65 6.90 6.66 -8.68
N GLU A 66 7.01 7.87 -8.13
CA GLU A 66 8.24 8.68 -8.18
C GLU A 66 9.40 7.98 -7.47
N THR A 67 9.17 7.36 -6.29
CA THR A 67 10.22 6.62 -5.59
C THR A 67 10.73 5.47 -6.45
N ALA A 68 9.83 4.70 -7.05
CA ALA A 68 10.20 3.55 -7.88
C ALA A 68 11.02 3.95 -9.11
N LEU A 69 10.58 4.98 -9.84
CA LEU A 69 11.29 5.46 -11.03
C LEU A 69 12.66 6.06 -10.70
N LEU A 70 12.78 6.82 -9.61
CA LEU A 70 14.04 7.43 -9.21
C LEU A 70 15.04 6.42 -8.64
N ALA A 71 14.58 5.46 -7.83
CA ALA A 71 15.45 4.49 -7.18
C ALA A 71 15.80 3.29 -8.06
N PHE A 72 14.87 2.87 -8.94
CA PHE A 72 14.98 1.62 -9.71
C PHE A 72 15.00 1.83 -11.23
N GLY A 73 15.15 3.08 -11.70
CA GLY A 73 15.23 3.41 -13.14
C GLY A 73 16.23 2.55 -13.91
N GLU A 74 17.39 2.23 -13.32
CA GLU A 74 18.39 1.36 -13.97
C GLU A 74 17.90 -0.08 -14.20
N LEU A 75 17.08 -0.62 -13.30
CA LEU A 75 16.47 -1.94 -13.49
C LEU A 75 15.39 -1.87 -14.58
N ILE A 76 14.61 -0.79 -14.61
CA ILE A 76 13.58 -0.54 -15.63
C ILE A 76 14.23 -0.41 -17.01
N ASP A 77 15.32 0.35 -17.12
CA ASP A 77 16.10 0.52 -18.36
C ASP A 77 16.71 -0.80 -18.85
N ARG A 78 17.00 -1.74 -17.94
CA ARG A 78 17.42 -3.12 -18.26
C ARG A 78 16.27 -4.03 -18.69
N GLY A 79 15.04 -3.53 -18.73
CA GLY A 79 13.85 -4.25 -19.16
C GLY A 79 13.09 -4.95 -18.05
N ILE A 80 13.38 -4.67 -16.77
CA ILE A 80 12.56 -5.21 -15.67
C ILE A 80 11.20 -4.51 -15.68
N PRO A 81 10.08 -5.25 -15.79
CA PRO A 81 8.75 -4.66 -15.82
C PRO A 81 8.43 -3.97 -14.49
N ILE A 82 7.75 -2.82 -14.59
CA ILE A 82 7.16 -2.11 -13.45
C ILE A 82 5.65 -2.04 -13.62
N VAL A 83 4.91 -2.59 -12.66
CA VAL A 83 3.45 -2.74 -12.72
C VAL A 83 2.80 -2.07 -11.52
N ALA A 84 1.78 -1.26 -11.78
CA ALA A 84 0.97 -0.64 -10.73
C ALA A 84 -0.07 -1.62 -10.18
N HIS A 85 -0.25 -1.64 -8.86
CA HIS A 85 -1.17 -2.58 -8.21
C HIS A 85 -1.88 -1.95 -7.00
N ALA A 86 -3.19 -1.75 -7.09
CA ALA A 86 -4.01 -1.07 -6.09
C ALA A 86 -4.00 -1.74 -4.70
N GLY A 87 -3.75 -3.05 -4.64
CA GLY A 87 -3.62 -3.78 -3.37
C GLY A 87 -2.52 -3.25 -2.44
N TRP A 88 -1.53 -2.53 -2.96
CA TRP A 88 -0.37 -2.01 -2.21
C TRP A 88 -0.50 -0.57 -1.73
N GLN A 89 -1.68 0.04 -1.91
CA GLN A 89 -1.93 1.42 -1.48
C GLN A 89 -2.00 1.58 0.04
N GLU A 90 -1.81 2.82 0.51
CA GLU A 90 -1.85 3.15 1.95
C GLU A 90 -3.23 2.83 2.56
N THR A 91 -3.26 2.71 3.87
CA THR A 91 -4.39 2.21 4.63
C THR A 91 -5.53 3.21 4.70
N SER A 92 -5.32 4.46 5.11
CA SER A 92 -6.40 5.39 5.46
C SER A 92 -7.13 6.05 4.27
N ALA A 93 -8.24 6.73 4.55
CA ALA A 93 -9.00 7.56 3.60
C ALA A 93 -8.70 9.08 3.74
N LYS A 94 -7.63 9.47 4.44
CA LYS A 94 -7.18 10.87 4.44
C LYS A 94 -6.77 11.29 3.03
N PRO A 95 -6.90 12.57 2.64
CA PRO A 95 -6.52 13.03 1.30
C PRO A 95 -5.12 12.60 0.86
N CYS A 96 -4.13 12.63 1.76
CA CYS A 96 -2.77 12.18 1.44
C CYS A 96 -2.64 10.67 1.18
N ASP A 97 -3.60 9.86 1.64
CA ASP A 97 -3.60 8.41 1.52
C ASP A 97 -4.53 7.93 0.40
N VAL A 98 -5.27 8.82 -0.25
CA VAL A 98 -6.07 8.56 -1.44
C VAL A 98 -5.27 8.95 -2.68
N GLY A 99 -5.21 8.04 -3.66
CA GLY A 99 -4.44 8.27 -4.89
C GLY A 99 -5.18 9.13 -5.91
N SER A 100 -4.46 9.61 -6.93
CA SER A 100 -5.06 10.32 -8.06
C SER A 100 -5.97 9.40 -8.90
N PRO A 101 -6.96 9.94 -9.64
CA PRO A 101 -7.77 9.15 -10.55
C PRO A 101 -6.91 8.37 -11.54
N LEU A 102 -7.23 7.09 -11.78
CA LEU A 102 -6.42 6.18 -12.60
C LEU A 102 -6.11 6.76 -13.98
N ALA A 103 -7.07 7.41 -14.64
CA ALA A 103 -6.89 8.00 -15.97
C ALA A 103 -5.82 9.11 -16.02
N SER A 104 -5.47 9.72 -14.88
CA SER A 104 -4.45 10.77 -14.80
C SER A 104 -3.01 10.24 -14.67
N LEU A 105 -2.84 8.97 -14.28
CA LEU A 105 -1.52 8.42 -13.94
C LEU A 105 -0.69 7.98 -15.17
N PRO A 106 -1.22 7.24 -16.17
CA PRO A 106 -0.42 6.78 -17.30
C PRO A 106 0.29 7.90 -18.09
N PRO A 107 -0.31 9.09 -18.32
CA PRO A 107 0.40 10.19 -18.97
C PRO A 107 1.60 10.73 -18.17
N LEU A 108 1.55 10.63 -16.84
CA LEU A 108 2.61 11.11 -15.95
C LEU A 108 3.71 10.07 -15.74
N PHE A 109 3.38 8.79 -15.84
CA PHE A 109 4.28 7.67 -15.56
C PHE A 109 4.24 6.63 -16.68
N PRO A 110 4.65 6.98 -17.92
CA PRO A 110 4.46 6.13 -19.10
C PRO A 110 5.29 4.83 -19.07
N GLN A 111 6.26 4.72 -18.16
CA GLN A 111 7.04 3.49 -17.97
C GLN A 111 6.28 2.42 -17.17
N VAL A 112 5.22 2.80 -16.46
CA VAL A 112 4.49 1.93 -15.54
C VAL A 112 3.27 1.33 -16.23
N ASP A 113 3.12 0.01 -16.13
CA ASP A 113 1.93 -0.69 -16.60
C ASP A 113 0.78 -0.54 -15.58
N PHE A 114 -0.28 0.15 -16.00
CA PHE A 114 -1.51 0.34 -15.22
C PHE A 114 -2.66 -0.54 -15.69
N SER A 115 -2.46 -1.41 -16.69
CA SER A 115 -3.54 -2.16 -17.36
C SER A 115 -4.32 -3.11 -16.44
N HIS A 116 -3.71 -3.52 -15.33
CA HIS A 116 -4.29 -4.41 -14.34
C HIS A 116 -4.69 -3.70 -13.03
N VAL A 117 -4.64 -2.37 -12.98
CA VAL A 117 -5.14 -1.63 -11.81
C VAL A 117 -6.65 -1.73 -11.76
N ASP A 118 -7.17 -2.20 -10.63
CA ASP A 118 -8.60 -2.27 -10.35
C ASP A 118 -9.28 -0.92 -10.62
N PRO A 119 -10.29 -0.86 -11.50
CA PRO A 119 -11.01 0.38 -11.82
C PRO A 119 -11.70 1.04 -10.61
N VAL A 120 -11.90 0.31 -9.50
CA VAL A 120 -12.42 0.87 -8.24
C VAL A 120 -11.41 1.84 -7.61
N PHE A 121 -10.12 1.70 -7.88
CA PHE A 121 -9.10 2.63 -7.41
C PHE A 121 -9.41 4.08 -7.87
N PRO A 122 -9.32 5.10 -6.99
CA PRO A 122 -8.74 5.10 -5.64
C PRO A 122 -9.76 5.01 -4.50
N ASP A 123 -10.98 4.54 -4.75
CA ASP A 123 -12.06 4.51 -3.77
C ASP A 123 -11.80 3.51 -2.64
N LYS A 124 -12.05 3.95 -1.40
CA LYS A 124 -11.89 3.18 -0.16
C LYS A 124 -13.12 3.20 0.75
N THR A 125 -14.15 3.97 0.41
CA THR A 125 -15.26 4.26 1.31
C THR A 125 -16.58 3.72 0.79
N SER A 126 -16.78 3.68 -0.54
CA SER A 126 -18.00 3.12 -1.10
C SER A 126 -18.09 1.60 -0.89
N PRO A 127 -19.28 1.00 -1.10
CA PRO A 127 -19.41 -0.46 -1.14
C PRO A 127 -18.53 -1.13 -2.21
N ALA A 128 -18.29 -0.46 -3.36
CA ALA A 128 -17.38 -0.99 -4.38
C ALA A 128 -15.93 -0.99 -3.89
N GLY A 129 -15.55 0.02 -3.10
CA GLY A 129 -14.24 0.15 -2.44
C GLY A 129 -14.04 -0.75 -1.21
N ALA A 130 -14.94 -1.69 -0.92
CA ALA A 130 -14.91 -2.47 0.33
C ALA A 130 -13.57 -3.20 0.56
N PHE A 131 -12.95 -3.74 -0.50
CA PHE A 131 -11.62 -4.38 -0.42
C PHE A 131 -10.50 -3.40 -0.03
N TYR A 132 -10.68 -2.11 -0.30
CA TYR A 132 -9.70 -1.05 -0.02
C TYR A 132 -9.95 -0.26 1.27
N ARG A 133 -10.99 -0.62 2.03
CA ARG A 133 -11.31 0.00 3.32
C ARG A 133 -10.13 -0.05 4.29
N TYR A 134 -10.21 0.82 5.28
CA TYR A 134 -9.16 1.04 6.28
C TYR A 134 -9.47 0.42 7.64
N SER A 135 -10.45 -0.48 7.70
CA SER A 135 -10.70 -1.32 8.87
C SER A 135 -9.61 -2.38 9.03
N ARG A 136 -9.46 -2.88 10.26
CA ARG A 136 -8.52 -3.94 10.62
C ARG A 136 -8.71 -5.16 9.73
N GLN A 137 -9.94 -5.66 9.58
CA GLN A 137 -10.20 -6.85 8.77
C GLN A 137 -9.87 -6.61 7.30
N ALA A 138 -10.31 -5.50 6.72
CA ALA A 138 -10.08 -5.20 5.30
C ALA A 138 -8.59 -5.06 4.99
N VAL A 139 -7.84 -4.32 5.82
CA VAL A 139 -6.41 -4.08 5.61
C VAL A 139 -5.60 -5.37 5.74
N VAL A 140 -5.86 -6.17 6.79
CA VAL A 140 -5.16 -7.45 7.00
C VAL A 140 -5.51 -8.45 5.89
N HIS A 141 -6.78 -8.55 5.51
CA HIS A 141 -7.22 -9.41 4.41
C HIS A 141 -6.58 -9.00 3.08
N ARG A 142 -6.47 -7.71 2.81
CA ARG A 142 -5.77 -7.17 1.62
C ARG A 142 -4.29 -7.54 1.63
N GLY A 143 -3.62 -7.41 2.77
CA GLY A 143 -2.21 -7.83 2.96
C GLY A 143 -1.99 -9.30 2.63
N GLN A 144 -2.84 -10.19 3.17
CA GLN A 144 -2.77 -11.62 2.88
C GLN A 144 -3.12 -11.96 1.43
N THR A 145 -3.98 -11.17 0.78
CA THR A 145 -4.32 -11.36 -0.64
C THR A 145 -3.12 -11.07 -1.53
N VAL A 146 -2.46 -9.91 -1.36
CA VAL A 146 -1.30 -9.56 -2.19
C VAL A 146 -0.08 -10.45 -1.92
N LEU A 147 0.06 -10.98 -0.69
CA LEU A 147 1.12 -11.94 -0.39
C LEU A 147 0.90 -13.30 -1.05
N ARG A 148 -0.35 -13.78 -1.12
CA ARG A 148 -0.68 -15.01 -1.86
C ARG A 148 -0.43 -14.85 -3.35
N GLU A 149 -0.83 -13.72 -3.93
CA GLU A 149 -0.52 -13.39 -5.33
C GLU A 149 0.97 -13.42 -5.61
N LEU A 150 1.80 -12.85 -4.72
CA LEU A 150 3.25 -12.87 -4.83
C LEU A 150 3.86 -14.25 -4.63
N ARG A 151 3.30 -15.10 -3.76
CA ARG A 151 3.85 -16.42 -3.43
C ARG A 151 3.92 -17.34 -4.66
N ASP A 152 2.94 -17.24 -5.53
CA ASP A 152 2.79 -18.10 -6.72
C ASP A 152 3.49 -17.56 -7.97
N ARG A 153 4.22 -16.45 -7.82
CA ARG A 153 4.94 -15.81 -8.93
C ARG A 153 6.22 -16.56 -9.34
N PRO A 154 6.58 -16.54 -10.63
CA PRO A 154 7.76 -17.25 -11.13
C PRO A 154 9.09 -16.51 -10.94
N GLU A 155 9.07 -15.21 -10.64
CA GLU A 155 10.28 -14.43 -10.44
C GLU A 155 11.08 -14.94 -9.23
N LYS A 156 12.41 -14.79 -9.27
CA LYS A 156 13.27 -15.13 -8.12
C LYS A 156 13.23 -14.05 -7.03
N ALA A 157 13.10 -12.79 -7.43
CA ALA A 157 12.91 -11.67 -6.52
C ALA A 157 11.98 -10.61 -7.12
N VAL A 158 11.18 -10.00 -6.24
CA VAL A 158 10.24 -8.92 -6.58
C VAL A 158 10.50 -7.73 -5.66
N ILE A 159 10.66 -6.54 -6.24
CA ILE A 159 10.68 -5.29 -5.48
C ILE A 159 9.25 -4.78 -5.37
N VAL A 160 8.83 -4.36 -4.18
CA VAL A 160 7.52 -3.76 -3.96
C VAL A 160 7.68 -2.40 -3.30
N VAL A 161 7.21 -1.34 -3.95
CA VAL A 161 7.23 0.03 -3.42
C VAL A 161 5.84 0.43 -2.92
N SER A 162 5.73 0.58 -1.60
CA SER A 162 4.47 0.79 -0.88
C SER A 162 4.66 1.82 0.25
N HIS A 163 3.82 1.77 1.28
CA HIS A 163 3.69 2.78 2.32
C HIS A 163 3.92 2.20 3.72
N SER A 164 4.24 3.06 4.67
CA SER A 164 4.57 2.61 6.04
C SER A 164 3.39 1.90 6.70
N GLY A 165 2.19 2.48 6.61
CA GLY A 165 1.02 1.94 7.27
C GLY A 165 0.66 0.57 6.70
N PHE A 166 0.59 0.45 5.38
CA PHE A 166 0.28 -0.82 4.73
C PHE A 166 1.33 -1.90 5.00
N LEU A 167 2.63 -1.62 4.81
CA LEU A 167 3.69 -2.62 5.04
C LEU A 167 3.71 -3.09 6.50
N LYS A 168 3.58 -2.16 7.46
CA LYS A 168 3.58 -2.50 8.89
C LYS A 168 2.32 -3.25 9.30
N HIS A 169 1.14 -2.69 9.02
CA HIS A 169 -0.11 -3.20 9.59
C HIS A 169 -0.71 -4.37 8.80
N ALA A 170 -0.40 -4.51 7.51
CA ALA A 170 -1.02 -5.53 6.65
C ALA A 170 -0.08 -6.67 6.28
N VAL A 171 1.24 -6.40 6.17
CA VAL A 171 2.17 -7.31 5.49
C VAL A 171 3.19 -7.91 6.44
N THR A 172 3.86 -7.12 7.27
CA THR A 172 5.08 -7.59 7.95
C THR A 172 5.15 -7.32 9.46
N GLY A 173 4.34 -6.42 10.01
CA GLY A 173 4.46 -6.02 11.42
C GLY A 173 5.64 -5.09 11.71
N HIS A 174 6.53 -4.84 10.75
CA HIS A 174 7.74 -4.04 10.97
C HIS A 174 7.55 -2.56 10.64
N PHE A 175 8.29 -1.70 11.33
CA PHE A 175 8.36 -0.28 11.00
C PHE A 175 9.24 -0.01 9.77
N TYR A 176 8.86 1.00 9.00
CA TYR A 176 9.60 1.49 7.83
C TYR A 176 9.70 3.01 7.87
N MET A 177 10.92 3.55 7.93
CA MET A 177 11.20 4.96 7.67
C MET A 177 11.20 5.28 6.17
N ASN A 178 11.07 6.57 5.81
CA ASN A 178 11.01 6.99 4.41
C ASN A 178 12.22 6.48 3.62
N ALA A 179 11.96 5.88 2.46
CA ALA A 179 12.96 5.23 1.58
C ALA A 179 13.76 4.08 2.21
N ASP A 180 13.33 3.56 3.36
CA ASP A 180 13.91 2.33 3.92
C ASP A 180 13.26 1.09 3.30
N TYR A 181 13.97 -0.04 3.38
CA TYR A 181 13.53 -1.31 2.80
C TYR A 181 13.80 -2.48 3.74
N ARG A 182 13.15 -3.61 3.51
CA ARG A 182 13.43 -4.88 4.20
C ARG A 182 13.31 -6.03 3.21
N ILE A 183 14.10 -7.08 3.41
CA ILE A 183 14.11 -8.26 2.54
C ILE A 183 13.50 -9.45 3.29
N PHE A 184 12.64 -10.20 2.62
CA PHE A 184 11.94 -11.34 3.18
C PHE A 184 11.92 -12.53 2.24
N ASP A 185 11.98 -13.73 2.80
CA ASP A 185 11.59 -14.96 2.09
C ASP A 185 10.24 -15.44 2.60
N PHE A 186 9.46 -16.08 1.73
CA PHE A 186 8.32 -16.89 2.19
C PHE A 186 8.82 -18.11 2.94
N VAL A 187 8.11 -18.48 4.00
CA VAL A 187 8.32 -19.74 4.71
C VAL A 187 7.08 -20.63 4.61
N ASP A 188 7.33 -21.94 4.57
CA ASP A 188 6.28 -22.95 4.62
C ASP A 188 5.88 -23.19 6.08
N GLY A 189 4.58 -23.15 6.38
CA GLY A 189 4.02 -23.51 7.69
C GLY A 189 3.26 -22.40 8.41
N HIS A 190 2.58 -22.80 9.49
CA HIS A 190 1.91 -21.93 10.46
C HIS A 190 2.95 -21.31 11.38
N GLY A 191 3.68 -20.30 10.90
CA GLY A 191 4.61 -19.53 11.74
C GLY A 191 3.89 -18.59 12.70
N ASP A 192 4.58 -18.18 13.75
CA ASP A 192 4.15 -17.09 14.64
C ASP A 192 3.95 -15.82 13.79
N GLY A 193 2.69 -15.47 13.51
CA GLY A 193 2.31 -14.37 12.60
C GLY A 193 1.21 -14.73 11.60
N ALA A 194 0.91 -16.01 11.39
CA ALA A 194 -0.28 -16.45 10.68
C ALA A 194 -1.52 -16.22 11.56
N LEU A 195 -2.48 -15.40 11.11
CA LEU A 195 -3.76 -15.22 11.79
C LEU A 195 -4.68 -16.42 11.50
N ASN A 196 -4.51 -17.06 10.34
CA ASN A 196 -5.20 -18.27 9.92
C ASN A 196 -4.25 -19.28 9.28
N GLY A 197 -4.67 -20.55 9.20
CA GLY A 197 -3.85 -21.65 8.69
C GLY A 197 -3.36 -21.52 7.24
N ASN A 198 -3.94 -20.61 6.44
CA ASN A 198 -3.59 -20.39 5.04
C ASN A 198 -2.82 -19.08 4.78
N ASP A 199 -2.44 -18.35 5.84
CA ASP A 199 -1.77 -17.07 5.69
C ASP A 199 -0.34 -17.24 5.18
N ALA A 200 0.08 -16.30 4.34
CA ALA A 200 1.46 -16.21 3.91
C ALA A 200 2.32 -15.69 5.06
N VAL A 201 3.35 -16.44 5.41
CA VAL A 201 4.32 -16.08 6.45
C VAL A 201 5.62 -15.67 5.79
N LEU A 202 6.15 -14.53 6.22
CA LEU A 202 7.40 -13.96 5.75
C LEU A 202 8.45 -14.05 6.84
N ARG A 203 9.67 -14.48 6.47
CA ARG A 203 10.84 -14.42 7.34
C ARG A 203 11.76 -13.33 6.84
N GLN A 204 12.01 -12.34 7.70
CA GLN A 204 12.93 -11.26 7.40
C GLN A 204 14.38 -11.75 7.32
N TRP A 205 15.15 -11.21 6.38
CA TRP A 205 16.61 -11.34 6.35
C TRP A 205 17.24 -10.55 7.49
N GLU A 206 18.18 -11.19 8.19
CA GLU A 206 18.88 -10.69 9.38
C GLU A 206 19.56 -9.34 9.14
N GLU A 207 20.15 -9.15 7.96
CA GLU A 207 20.88 -7.96 7.56
C GLU A 207 19.99 -6.72 7.46
N THR A 208 18.67 -6.89 7.41
CA THR A 208 17.71 -5.79 7.28
C THR A 208 16.89 -5.55 8.54
N LYS A 209 17.23 -6.16 9.69
CA LYS A 209 16.46 -6.04 10.95
C LYS A 209 16.15 -4.60 11.40
N LYS A 210 17.03 -3.64 11.11
CA LYS A 210 16.84 -2.19 11.35
C LYS A 210 16.36 -1.42 10.11
N GLY A 211 15.76 -2.11 9.14
CA GLY A 211 15.70 -1.64 7.76
C GLY A 211 17.06 -1.72 7.05
N GLY A 212 17.05 -1.91 5.74
CA GLY A 212 18.23 -2.05 4.90
C GLY A 212 18.98 -0.74 4.62
N MET A 213 18.43 0.38 5.08
CA MET A 213 19.11 1.67 5.22
C MET A 213 19.59 1.92 6.66
N GLY A 214 19.15 1.10 7.62
CA GLY A 214 19.43 1.26 9.05
C GLY A 214 18.64 2.39 9.73
N TRP A 215 17.52 2.83 9.13
CA TRP A 215 16.74 3.95 9.63
C TRP A 215 15.51 3.51 10.44
N SER A 216 15.11 2.25 10.29
CA SER A 216 13.88 1.71 10.88
C SER A 216 14.12 0.99 12.19
N TRP A 217 13.07 0.95 13.01
CA TRP A 217 13.06 0.26 14.31
C TRP A 217 13.05 -1.27 14.15
N GLU A 218 13.64 -2.00 15.10
CA GLU A 218 13.64 -3.47 15.06
C GLU A 218 12.31 -4.06 15.56
N GLU A 219 11.64 -3.29 16.41
CA GLU A 219 10.37 -3.67 17.02
C GLU A 219 9.32 -4.06 15.97
N THR A 220 8.44 -4.96 16.37
CA THR A 220 7.30 -5.38 15.58
C THR A 220 6.01 -5.14 16.33
N VAL A 221 4.93 -5.02 15.57
CA VAL A 221 3.56 -5.01 16.08
C VAL A 221 2.76 -6.13 15.42
N PRO A 222 1.72 -6.67 16.09
CA PRO A 222 0.78 -7.57 15.43
C PRO A 222 0.16 -6.92 14.19
N LEU A 223 -0.14 -7.74 13.17
CA LEU A 223 -0.89 -7.25 12.01
C LEU A 223 -2.26 -6.73 12.46
N GLY A 224 -2.67 -5.60 11.90
CA GLY A 224 -3.91 -4.92 12.27
C GLY A 224 -3.86 -4.07 13.55
N ASP A 225 -2.72 -4.05 14.27
CA ASP A 225 -2.56 -3.23 15.48
C ASP A 225 -2.82 -1.74 15.19
N GLY A 226 -3.60 -1.09 16.04
CA GLY A 226 -3.95 0.34 15.89
C GLY A 226 -4.90 0.70 14.74
N LEU A 227 -5.41 -0.28 13.97
CA LEU A 227 -6.44 -0.04 12.97
C LEU A 227 -7.86 -0.11 13.58
N PRO A 228 -8.82 0.69 13.05
CA PRO A 228 -10.21 0.69 13.50
C PRO A 228 -10.90 -0.64 13.20
N ASP A 229 -11.90 -1.00 14.00
CA ASP A 229 -12.67 -2.22 13.78
C ASP A 229 -13.78 -1.98 12.74
N ASP A 230 -14.27 -3.03 12.08
CA ASP A 230 -15.28 -2.90 11.02
C ASP A 230 -16.60 -2.29 11.52
N ASP A 231 -16.92 -2.50 12.79
CA ASP A 231 -18.10 -1.94 13.46
C ASP A 231 -18.05 -0.40 13.52
N ASP A 232 -16.86 0.20 13.48
CA ASP A 232 -16.68 1.66 13.46
C ASP A 232 -17.19 2.28 12.15
N PHE A 233 -17.41 1.48 11.10
CA PHE A 233 -17.96 1.93 9.80
C PHE A 233 -19.44 1.59 9.60
N ALA A 234 -20.01 0.74 10.46
CA ALA A 234 -21.41 0.34 10.38
C ALA A 234 -22.38 1.44 10.87
N VAL A 235 -21.90 2.34 11.74
CA VAL A 235 -22.70 3.43 12.32
C VAL A 235 -23.05 4.55 11.32
N ASP A 236 -22.25 4.72 10.26
CA ASP A 236 -22.50 5.75 9.23
C ASP A 236 -23.53 5.31 8.17
N ALA A 237 -23.83 4.00 8.07
CA ALA A 237 -24.77 3.47 7.09
C ALA A 237 -26.24 3.51 7.58
N ILE A 238 -26.48 3.65 8.88
CA ILE A 238 -27.83 3.58 9.48
C ILE A 238 -28.53 4.95 9.53
N THR A 239 -27.81 6.06 9.32
CA THR A 239 -28.39 7.41 9.40
C THR A 239 -28.96 7.96 8.09
N VAL A 240 -28.95 7.18 7.00
CA VAL A 240 -29.52 7.59 5.70
C VAL A 240 -30.83 6.90 5.34
N ASP A 241 -31.40 6.07 6.20
CA ASP A 241 -32.67 5.38 5.92
C ASP A 241 -33.65 5.43 7.11
N ALA A 242 -34.13 6.64 7.40
CA ALA A 242 -35.33 6.85 8.23
C ALA A 242 -35.98 8.18 7.84
N GLY A 243 -36.73 8.17 6.75
CA GLY A 243 -37.48 9.34 6.30
C GLY A 243 -38.46 9.11 5.16
N ASP A 244 -39.03 7.90 5.02
CA ASP A 244 -40.17 7.68 4.13
C ASP A 244 -41.50 7.91 4.87
N GLY A 245 -42.44 8.51 4.15
CA GLY A 245 -43.63 9.19 4.63
C GLY A 245 -44.68 8.37 5.39
N ASP A 246 -45.50 9.09 6.15
CA ASP A 246 -46.93 8.84 6.25
C ASP A 246 -47.67 10.18 6.33
N GLY A 247 -48.80 10.24 5.64
CA GLY A 247 -49.53 11.46 5.35
C GLY A 247 -50.49 11.92 6.44
N SER A 248 -50.96 13.15 6.26
CA SER A 248 -52.30 13.53 6.70
C SER A 248 -52.87 14.54 5.71
N VAL A 249 -53.91 14.07 5.01
CA VAL A 249 -54.92 14.90 4.38
C VAL A 249 -55.64 15.62 5.51
N ASN A 250 -55.71 16.95 5.47
CA ASN A 250 -56.67 17.71 6.26
C ASN A 250 -57.35 18.73 5.36
N ASP A 251 -58.66 18.49 5.20
CA ASP A 251 -59.68 19.43 4.74
C ASP A 251 -59.55 20.79 5.44
N VAL A 252 -59.61 21.88 4.67
CA VAL A 252 -60.17 23.13 5.15
C VAL A 252 -61.12 23.70 4.09
N GLN A 253 -62.35 23.90 4.56
CA GLN A 253 -63.54 24.30 3.83
C GLN A 253 -63.43 25.67 3.18
N VAL A 254 -64.08 25.76 2.02
CA VAL A 254 -64.59 26.98 1.40
C VAL A 254 -65.77 27.49 2.22
N HIS A 255 -65.72 28.74 2.68
CA HIS A 255 -66.92 29.56 2.84
C HIS A 255 -66.68 30.98 2.32
N THR A 256 -67.51 31.29 1.33
CA THR A 256 -68.04 32.59 0.82
C THR A 256 -67.64 33.86 1.54
#